data_AF-X1MXT0-F1
#
_entry.id   AF-X1MXT0-F1
#
_cell.length_a   1.000
_cell.length_b   1.000
_cell.length_c   1.000
_cell.angle_alpha   90.00
_cell.angle_beta   90.00
_cell.angle_gamma   90.00
#
_symmetry.space_group_name_H-M   'P 1'
#
loop_
_entity.id
_entity.type
_entity.pdbx_description
1 polymer ?
#
loop_
_entity_poly.entity_id
_entity_poly.type
_entity_poly.pdbx_seq_one_letter_code
_entity_poly.pdbx_strand_id
1 'polypeptide(L)'
;FCLSKGLSAPAGSVLLGPKDFIIYGRRIRKALGGGMRQVGVLAAPGIVALTQMRDRLPEDNARAKRLAEKIADLPGITLDPGLVDTNIIIFGFDHPRYTIPEVLSELREEKVLALATTGGIRFVTHKDVGDKDLERAVKAFQKLLT
;
A
#
# COMPACT_ATOMS: atom_id res chain seq x y z
N PHE A 1 0.16 -10.95 12.30
CA PHE A 1 -0.33 -10.03 11.25
C PHE A 1 -0.09 -8.57 11.65
N CYS A 2 -0.10 -7.64 10.70
CA CYS A 2 0.13 -6.21 10.97
C CYS A 2 -1.17 -5.45 11.23
N LEU A 3 -1.13 -4.46 12.13
CA LEU A 3 -2.23 -3.51 12.36
C LEU A 3 -2.00 -2.18 11.62
N SER A 4 -0.74 -1.85 11.32
CA SER A 4 -0.33 -0.54 10.82
C SER A 4 -0.16 -0.45 9.30
N LYS A 5 -1.02 -1.13 8.55
CA LYS A 5 -1.06 -1.08 7.08
C LYS A 5 -2.48 -0.73 6.63
N GLY A 6 -3.14 -1.60 5.85
CA GLY A 6 -4.53 -1.38 5.41
C GLY A 6 -5.55 -1.26 6.57
N LEU A 7 -5.21 -1.73 7.77
CA LEU A 7 -6.04 -1.57 8.98
C LEU A 7 -5.84 -0.21 9.69
N SER A 8 -4.92 0.62 9.22
CA SER A 8 -4.77 2.04 9.62
C SER A 8 -4.40 2.33 11.08
N ALA A 9 -3.92 1.35 11.86
CA ALA A 9 -3.31 1.69 13.16
C ALA A 9 -1.99 2.47 12.94
N PRO A 10 -1.62 3.40 13.83
CA PRO A 10 -0.38 4.16 13.67
C PRO A 10 0.89 3.31 13.85
N ALA A 11 0.81 2.23 14.63
CA ALA A 11 1.91 1.29 14.84
C ALA A 11 1.39 -0.08 15.28
N GLY A 12 2.24 -1.10 15.16
CA GLY A 12 2.05 -2.38 15.81
C GLY A 12 1.71 -3.55 14.89
N SER A 13 2.00 -4.74 15.40
CA SER A 13 1.70 -6.04 14.80
C SER A 13 1.45 -7.03 15.92
N VAL A 14 0.70 -8.10 15.63
CA VAL A 14 0.30 -9.11 16.60
C VAL A 14 0.84 -10.47 16.16
N LEU A 15 1.50 -11.15 17.10
CA LEU A 15 1.90 -12.56 17.01
C LEU A 15 0.86 -13.41 17.74
N LEU A 16 0.37 -14.46 17.08
CA LEU A 16 -0.60 -15.40 17.64
C LEU A 16 -0.05 -16.81 17.57
N GLY A 17 -0.46 -17.65 18.50
CA GLY A 17 -0.06 -19.05 18.58
C GLY A 17 -0.36 -19.65 19.95
N PRO A 18 0.05 -20.91 20.19
CA PRO A 18 -0.13 -21.58 21.47
C PRO A 18 0.51 -20.83 22.63
N LYS A 19 0.03 -21.12 23.85
CA LYS A 19 0.46 -20.42 25.07
C LYS A 19 1.98 -20.43 25.26
N ASP A 20 2.62 -21.59 25.15
CA ASP A 20 4.07 -21.73 25.38
C ASP A 20 4.90 -20.98 24.33
N PHE A 21 4.43 -21.01 23.07
CA PHE A 21 5.01 -20.23 21.98
C PHE A 21 4.94 -18.71 22.27
N ILE A 22 3.79 -18.22 22.74
CA ILE A 22 3.62 -16.80 23.09
C ILE A 22 4.43 -16.41 24.34
N ILE A 23 4.60 -17.31 25.30
CA ILE A 23 5.47 -17.08 26.47
C ILE A 23 6.92 -16.91 26.00
N TYR A 24 7.41 -17.79 25.13
CA TYR A 24 8.73 -17.67 24.54
C TYR A 24 8.86 -16.38 23.72
N GLY A 25 7.89 -16.08 22.85
CA GLY A 25 7.87 -14.86 22.05
C GLY A 25 7.89 -13.58 22.91
N ARG A 26 7.24 -13.55 24.08
CA ARG A 26 7.31 -12.42 25.02
C ARG A 26 8.71 -12.23 25.60
N ARG A 27 9.45 -13.32 25.89
CA ARG A 27 10.85 -13.24 26.34
C ARG A 27 11.73 -12.65 25.25
N ILE A 28 11.59 -13.14 24.02
CA ILE A 28 12.32 -12.60 22.86
C ILE A 28 11.97 -11.12 22.63
N ARG A 29 10.68 -10.75 22.69
CA ARG A 29 10.25 -9.35 22.61
C ARG A 29 10.95 -8.48 23.65
N LYS A 30 11.16 -8.96 24.88
CA LYS A 30 11.86 -8.21 25.93
C LYS A 30 13.36 -8.08 25.63
N ALA A 31 14.00 -9.15 25.14
CA ALA A 31 15.41 -9.15 24.76
C ALA A 31 15.70 -8.19 23.60
N LEU A 32 14.82 -8.17 22.59
CA LEU A 32 14.91 -7.26 21.43
C LEU A 32 14.44 -5.82 21.72
N GLY A 33 14.10 -5.48 22.98
CA GLY A 33 13.70 -4.12 23.36
C GLY A 33 12.23 -3.76 23.08
N GLY A 34 11.41 -4.66 22.55
CA GLY A 34 9.97 -4.42 22.28
C GLY A 34 9.07 -4.39 23.53
N GLY A 35 9.63 -4.46 24.73
CA GLY A 35 8.92 -4.39 26.01
C GLY A 35 8.56 -2.96 26.43
N MET A 36 7.68 -2.31 25.68
CA MET A 36 7.21 -0.94 25.94
C MET A 36 6.38 -0.83 27.22
N ARG A 37 6.30 0.38 27.79
CA ARG A 37 5.55 0.68 29.02
C ARG A 37 4.11 1.07 28.73
N GLN A 38 3.75 2.35 28.74
CA GLN A 38 2.39 2.87 28.51
C GLN A 38 1.91 2.69 27.06
N VAL A 39 1.98 1.47 26.53
CA VAL A 39 1.68 1.09 25.15
C VAL A 39 0.18 1.12 24.84
N GLY A 40 -0.67 1.37 25.85
CA GLY A 40 -2.12 1.54 25.69
C GLY A 40 -2.49 2.58 24.63
N VAL A 41 -1.67 3.64 24.49
CA VAL A 41 -1.84 4.68 23.46
C VAL A 41 -1.76 4.11 22.03
N LEU A 42 -0.94 3.08 21.81
CA LEU A 42 -0.83 2.37 20.52
C LEU A 42 -1.80 1.19 20.42
N ALA A 43 -2.11 0.53 21.54
CA ALA A 43 -3.02 -0.61 21.57
C ALA A 43 -4.47 -0.21 21.30
N ALA A 44 -4.92 0.95 21.81
CA ALA A 44 -6.28 1.44 21.63
C ALA A 44 -6.68 1.61 20.13
N PRO A 45 -5.94 2.35 19.29
CA PRO A 45 -6.23 2.38 17.85
C PRO A 45 -6.01 1.02 17.17
N GLY A 46 -5.15 0.15 17.73
CA GLY A 46 -4.99 -1.23 17.29
C GLY A 46 -6.25 -2.09 17.45
N ILE A 47 -7.05 -1.85 18.50
CA ILE A 47 -8.35 -2.51 18.68
C ILE A 47 -9.31 -2.08 17.58
N VAL A 48 -9.46 -0.77 17.36
CA VAL A 48 -10.30 -0.21 16.27
C VAL A 48 -9.87 -0.77 14.91
N ALA A 49 -8.57 -0.78 14.62
CA ALA A 49 -8.00 -1.34 13.41
C ALA A 49 -8.44 -2.81 13.19
N LEU A 50 -8.41 -3.63 14.24
CA LEU A 50 -8.79 -5.03 14.13
C LEU A 50 -10.29 -5.24 13.99
N THR A 51 -11.10 -4.49 14.73
CA THR A 51 -12.54 -4.76 14.86
C THR A 51 -13.41 -3.97 13.88
N GLN A 52 -12.91 -2.91 13.26
CA GLN A 52 -13.71 -2.02 12.40
C GLN A 52 -13.12 -1.81 11.00
N MET A 53 -11.80 -1.95 10.81
CA MET A 53 -11.16 -1.57 9.53
C MET A 53 -11.01 -2.73 8.53
N ARG A 54 -11.35 -3.96 8.90
CA ARG A 54 -11.18 -5.14 8.02
C ARG A 54 -12.10 -5.09 6.80
N ASP A 55 -13.37 -4.78 7.01
CA ASP A 55 -14.42 -4.98 5.99
C ASP A 55 -14.34 -3.98 4.84
N ARG A 56 -13.56 -2.90 5.00
CA ARG A 56 -13.28 -1.91 3.96
C ARG A 56 -12.09 -2.25 3.06
N LEU A 57 -11.27 -3.25 3.40
CA LEU A 57 -10.11 -3.64 2.59
C LEU A 57 -10.46 -4.01 1.14
N PRO A 58 -11.61 -4.65 0.84
CA PRO A 58 -12.04 -4.87 -0.55
C PRO A 58 -12.15 -3.59 -1.37
N GLU A 59 -12.44 -2.43 -0.76
CA GLU A 59 -12.47 -1.16 -1.48
C GLU A 59 -11.08 -0.73 -1.96
N ASP A 60 -10.03 -1.02 -1.19
CA ASP A 60 -8.65 -0.74 -1.60
C ASP A 60 -8.29 -1.58 -2.82
N ASN A 61 -8.64 -2.87 -2.79
CA ASN A 61 -8.42 -3.79 -3.92
C ASN A 61 -9.20 -3.32 -5.16
N ALA A 62 -10.46 -2.93 -4.99
CA ALA A 62 -11.28 -2.41 -6.09
C ALA A 62 -10.71 -1.10 -6.68
N ARG A 63 -10.16 -0.20 -5.86
CA ARG A 63 -9.46 1.01 -6.34
C ARG A 63 -8.18 0.65 -7.09
N ALA A 64 -7.39 -0.29 -6.59
CA ALA A 64 -6.17 -0.71 -7.27
C ALA A 64 -6.47 -1.32 -8.64
N LYS A 65 -7.46 -2.21 -8.71
CA LYS A 65 -7.93 -2.80 -9.97
C LYS A 65 -8.40 -1.74 -10.96
N ARG A 66 -9.26 -0.80 -10.52
CA ARG A 66 -9.74 0.30 -11.37
C ARG A 66 -8.60 1.18 -11.89
N LEU A 67 -7.60 1.49 -11.05
CA LEU A 67 -6.43 2.26 -11.51
C LEU A 67 -5.64 1.48 -12.56
N ALA A 68 -5.39 0.19 -12.32
CA ALA A 68 -4.68 -0.67 -13.25
C ALA A 68 -5.36 -0.72 -14.62
N GLU A 69 -6.68 -0.93 -14.65
CA GLU A 69 -7.48 -0.93 -15.88
C GLU A 69 -7.42 0.39 -16.65
N LYS A 70 -7.28 1.52 -15.94
CA LYS A 70 -7.24 2.86 -16.58
C LYS A 70 -5.88 3.24 -17.13
N ILE A 71 -4.80 2.61 -16.66
CA ILE A 71 -3.43 2.96 -17.08
C ILE A 71 -2.75 1.88 -17.94
N ALA A 72 -3.29 0.65 -17.97
CA ALA A 72 -2.63 -0.49 -18.61
C ALA A 72 -2.30 -0.28 -20.08
N ASP A 73 -3.18 0.41 -20.82
CA ASP A 73 -3.00 0.64 -22.26
C ASP A 73 -2.19 1.91 -22.59
N LEU A 74 -1.65 2.62 -21.59
CA LEU A 74 -0.88 3.83 -21.83
C LEU A 74 0.54 3.51 -22.36
N PRO A 75 1.12 4.38 -23.22
CA PRO A 75 2.43 4.16 -23.79
C PRO A 75 3.51 3.87 -22.76
N GLY A 76 4.27 2.81 -23.01
CA GLY A 76 5.38 2.38 -22.18
C GLY A 76 4.99 1.67 -20.88
N ILE A 77 3.70 1.46 -20.61
CA ILE A 77 3.24 0.63 -19.49
C ILE A 77 3.07 -0.82 -19.96
N THR A 78 3.64 -1.76 -19.20
CA THR A 78 3.37 -3.19 -19.32
C THR A 78 2.68 -3.66 -18.05
N LEU A 79 1.37 -3.81 -18.12
CA LEU A 79 0.51 -4.18 -16.98
C LEU A 79 -0.62 -5.07 -17.47
N ASP A 80 -0.81 -6.23 -16.83
CA ASP A 80 -2.04 -7.00 -16.94
C ASP A 80 -2.93 -6.69 -15.72
N PRO A 81 -4.05 -5.95 -15.89
CA PRO A 81 -4.97 -5.69 -14.80
C PRO A 81 -5.50 -6.97 -14.16
N GLY A 82 -5.62 -8.07 -14.91
CA GLY A 82 -6.05 -9.40 -14.48
C GLY A 82 -5.27 -9.96 -13.29
N LEU A 83 -4.00 -9.56 -13.15
CA LEU A 83 -3.10 -10.01 -12.08
C LEU A 83 -3.13 -9.14 -10.82
N VAL A 84 -3.98 -8.09 -10.79
CA VAL A 84 -4.13 -7.20 -9.63
C VAL A 84 -5.23 -7.72 -8.71
N ASP A 85 -4.86 -8.60 -7.78
CA ASP A 85 -5.79 -9.25 -6.83
C ASP A 85 -6.02 -8.48 -5.52
N THR A 86 -5.08 -7.61 -5.16
CA THR A 86 -5.08 -6.89 -3.87
C THR A 86 -4.93 -5.38 -4.08
N ASN A 87 -4.51 -4.65 -3.05
CA ASN A 87 -4.32 -3.21 -3.08
C ASN A 87 -2.98 -2.78 -3.70
N ILE A 88 -2.25 -3.68 -4.35
CA ILE A 88 -0.92 -3.43 -4.91
C ILE A 88 -0.96 -3.59 -6.43
N ILE A 89 -0.41 -2.59 -7.13
CA ILE A 89 -0.19 -2.63 -8.58
C ILE A 89 1.32 -2.55 -8.79
N ILE A 90 1.88 -3.48 -9.56
CA ILE A 90 3.25 -3.42 -10.05
C ILE A 90 3.18 -3.56 -11.56
N PHE A 91 3.81 -2.64 -12.29
CA PHE A 91 3.86 -2.68 -13.74
C PHE A 91 5.24 -2.33 -14.27
N GLY A 92 5.58 -2.95 -15.39
CA GLY A 92 6.78 -2.61 -16.15
C GLY A 92 6.61 -1.24 -16.79
N PHE A 93 7.70 -0.49 -16.85
CA PHE A 93 7.72 0.80 -17.51
C PHE A 93 8.95 0.91 -18.42
N ASP A 94 8.71 1.04 -19.72
CA ASP A 94 9.72 1.21 -20.76
C ASP A 94 9.19 2.20 -21.80
N HIS A 95 9.68 3.44 -21.78
CA HIS A 95 9.18 4.52 -22.62
C HIS A 95 10.34 5.24 -23.30
N PRO A 96 10.25 5.57 -24.61
CA PRO A 96 11.38 6.14 -25.37
C PRO A 96 11.80 7.54 -24.90
N ARG A 97 10.92 8.27 -24.21
CA ARG A 97 11.19 9.66 -23.75
C ARG A 97 11.39 9.81 -22.26
N TYR A 98 10.90 8.88 -21.46
CA TYR A 98 10.82 9.04 -20.02
C TYR A 98 11.39 7.82 -19.34
N THR A 99 12.27 8.06 -18.37
CA THR A 99 12.75 7.05 -17.44
C THR A 99 11.80 6.94 -16.23
N ILE A 100 11.89 5.84 -15.48
CA ILE A 100 11.11 5.67 -14.24
C ILE A 100 11.28 6.86 -13.27
N PRO A 101 12.51 7.33 -12.95
CA PRO A 101 12.68 8.47 -12.07
C PRO A 101 12.01 9.76 -12.56
N GLU A 102 12.05 10.03 -13.86
CA GLU A 102 11.41 11.21 -14.45
C GLU A 102 9.88 11.12 -14.34
N VAL A 103 9.28 9.97 -14.69
CA VAL A 103 7.83 9.77 -14.51
C VAL A 103 7.42 9.93 -13.04
N LEU A 104 8.19 9.36 -12.10
CA LEU A 104 7.89 9.51 -10.68
C LEU A 104 8.01 10.97 -10.20
N SER A 105 8.93 11.74 -10.78
CA SER A 105 9.08 13.18 -10.51
C SER A 105 7.87 13.96 -11.03
N GLU A 106 7.46 13.72 -12.28
CA GLU A 106 6.29 14.39 -12.88
C GLU A 106 4.99 14.05 -12.15
N LEU A 107 4.78 12.79 -11.80
CA LEU A 107 3.63 12.36 -11.00
C LEU A 107 3.62 13.04 -9.61
N ARG A 108 4.80 13.25 -9.02
CA ARG A 108 4.92 13.92 -7.72
C ARG A 108 4.47 15.38 -7.78
N GLU A 109 4.77 16.10 -8.86
CA GLU A 109 4.27 17.47 -9.06
C GLU A 109 2.74 17.51 -9.11
N GLU A 110 2.12 16.46 -9.66
CA GLU A 110 0.67 16.25 -9.65
C GLU A 110 0.15 15.65 -8.32
N LYS A 111 0.97 15.59 -7.27
CA LYS A 111 0.65 15.03 -5.94
C LYS A 111 0.26 13.55 -5.97
N VAL A 112 0.91 12.78 -6.85
CA VAL A 112 0.76 11.33 -6.99
C VAL A 112 2.09 10.68 -6.64
N LEU A 113 2.14 10.01 -5.47
CA LEU A 113 3.36 9.39 -4.98
C LEU A 113 3.36 7.88 -5.26
N ALA A 114 4.45 7.39 -5.82
CA ALA A 114 4.70 5.98 -6.06
C ALA A 114 6.19 5.66 -5.85
N LEU A 115 6.54 4.37 -5.94
CA LEU A 115 7.90 3.90 -5.72
C LEU A 115 8.38 3.10 -6.92
N ALA A 116 9.63 3.32 -7.33
CA ALA A 116 10.34 2.37 -8.18
C ALA A 116 10.57 1.07 -7.40
N THR A 117 10.47 -0.06 -8.08
CA THR A 117 10.69 -1.39 -7.50
C THR A 117 11.28 -2.35 -8.54
N THR A 118 11.67 -3.54 -8.10
CA THR A 118 12.04 -4.62 -9.02
C THR A 118 10.82 -4.97 -9.88
N GLY A 119 10.93 -4.82 -11.19
CA GLY A 119 9.82 -5.01 -12.13
C GLY A 119 9.10 -3.73 -12.56
N GLY A 120 9.56 -2.54 -12.13
CA GLY A 120 9.10 -1.24 -12.65
C GLY A 120 8.60 -0.30 -11.56
N ILE A 121 7.33 0.08 -11.62
CA ILE A 121 6.70 1.04 -10.69
C ILE A 121 5.65 0.34 -9.83
N ARG A 122 5.61 0.67 -8.53
CA ARG A 122 4.64 0.15 -7.56
C ARG A 122 3.72 1.22 -7.01
N PHE A 123 2.41 0.97 -7.12
CA PHE A 123 1.35 1.71 -6.44
C PHE A 123 0.71 0.85 -5.36
N VAL A 124 0.23 1.52 -4.30
CA VAL A 124 -0.49 0.86 -3.21
C VAL A 124 -1.68 1.72 -2.80
N THR A 125 -2.90 1.22 -3.00
CA THR A 125 -4.12 1.87 -2.49
C THR A 125 -4.32 1.55 -1.01
N HIS A 126 -4.96 2.47 -0.29
CA HIS A 126 -5.24 2.35 1.13
C HIS A 126 -6.37 3.33 1.52
N LYS A 127 -6.81 3.29 2.78
CA LYS A 127 -7.89 4.11 3.35
C LYS A 127 -7.86 5.59 2.95
N ASP A 128 -6.67 6.17 2.89
CA ASP A 128 -6.49 7.60 2.64
C ASP A 128 -6.36 7.94 1.14
N VAL A 129 -6.57 6.96 0.26
CA VAL A 129 -6.63 7.12 -1.20
C VAL A 129 -8.08 6.92 -1.65
N GLY A 130 -8.74 8.03 -1.95
CA GLY A 130 -10.14 8.04 -2.41
C GLY A 130 -10.28 8.03 -3.93
N ASP A 131 -11.53 8.03 -4.39
CA ASP A 131 -11.83 8.00 -5.83
C ASP A 131 -11.33 9.27 -6.55
N LYS A 132 -11.35 10.44 -5.87
CA LYS A 132 -10.77 11.68 -6.39
C LYS A 132 -9.25 11.61 -6.61
N ASP A 133 -8.54 10.91 -5.72
CA ASP A 133 -7.10 10.69 -5.86
C ASP A 133 -6.80 9.73 -7.02
N LEU A 134 -7.68 8.74 -7.23
CA LEU A 134 -7.61 7.85 -8.38
C LEU A 134 -7.77 8.61 -9.69
N GLU A 135 -8.78 9.48 -9.79
CA GLU A 135 -9.00 10.33 -10.95
C GLU A 135 -7.80 11.26 -11.21
N ARG A 136 -7.21 11.84 -10.15
CA ARG A 136 -5.99 12.64 -10.25
C ARG A 136 -4.84 11.82 -10.82
N ALA A 137 -4.62 10.60 -10.33
CA ALA A 137 -3.58 9.71 -10.81
C ALA A 137 -3.76 9.36 -12.30
N VAL A 138 -4.98 8.98 -12.71
CA VAL A 138 -5.27 8.65 -14.11
C VAL A 138 -5.03 9.85 -15.03
N LYS A 139 -5.50 11.04 -14.65
CA LYS A 139 -5.28 12.27 -15.43
C LYS A 139 -3.80 12.63 -15.55
N ALA A 140 -3.02 12.45 -14.47
CA ALA A 140 -1.58 12.71 -14.49
C ALA A 140 -0.86 11.76 -15.45
N PHE A 141 -1.18 10.47 -15.42
CA PHE A 141 -0.64 9.49 -16.35
C PHE A 141 -1.00 9.79 -17.81
N GLN A 142 -2.27 10.12 -18.08
CA GLN A 142 -2.71 10.48 -19.41
C GLN A 142 -1.96 11.71 -19.92
N LYS A 143 -1.95 12.80 -19.14
CA LYS A 143 -1.22 14.03 -19.50
C LYS A 143 0.26 13.80 -19.82
N LEU A 144 0.90 12.85 -19.14
CA LEU A 144 2.33 12.58 -19.28
C LEU A 144 2.66 11.63 -20.45
N LEU A 145 1.82 10.62 -20.69
CA LEU A 145 2.12 9.50 -21.59
C LEU A 145 1.34 9.52 -22.91
N THR A 146 0.32 10.37 -23.06
CA THR A 146 -0.40 10.58 -24.34
C THR A 146 0.04 11.90 -24.97
#